data_AF-A0A933E1T7-F1
#
_entry.id   AF-A0A933E1T7-F1
#
_cell.length_a   1.000
_cell.length_b   1.000
_cell.length_c   1.000
_cell.angle_alpha   90.00
_cell.angle_beta   90.00
_cell.angle_gamma   90.00
#
_symmetry.space_group_name_H-M   'P 1'
#
loop_
_entity.id
_entity.type
_entity.pdbx_description
1 polymer ?
#
loop_
_entity_poly.entity_id
_entity_poly.type
_entity_poly.pdbx_seq_one_letter_code
_entity_poly.pdbx_strand_id
1 'polypeptide(L)'
;MGGLQEVAFMELHSRLAGERRSGHDRRKYSDLNYLGPERRSGFDRRFVTGGMLSVRLQPVPFAMRAEPGPALAQRLSPPNGQRFLSPLVVVKRIECEFAFVEADEEEGCRHVQEMMKRLVARNNGRRNGVPDERLEHLANVMHRAVHVCFGDDPGTETEWLCTVVIPAEPLVFEYESLVHARSVQGLLRRCAKILGYGILQAAADDMPRTPRLCVEH
;
A
#
# COMPACT_ATOMS: atom_id res chain seq x y z
N MET A 1 -39.50 31.24 25.74
CA MET A 1 -39.57 31.75 24.36
C MET A 1 -38.15 31.86 23.84
N GLY A 2 -37.86 31.28 22.68
CA GLY A 2 -36.51 31.20 22.11
C GLY A 2 -36.28 29.84 21.48
N GLY A 3 -37.14 29.47 20.53
CA GLY A 3 -37.02 28.25 19.74
C GLY A 3 -36.67 28.56 18.29
N LEU A 4 -36.20 27.52 17.60
CA LEU A 4 -36.21 27.33 16.15
C LEU A 4 -35.21 28.17 15.34
N GLN A 5 -33.92 27.79 15.37
CA GLN A 5 -33.01 28.14 14.27
C GLN A 5 -31.75 27.26 14.19
N GLU A 6 -31.88 25.93 14.01
CA GLU A 6 -30.68 25.13 13.68
C GLU A 6 -30.95 23.81 12.95
N VAL A 7 -31.98 23.74 12.10
CA VAL A 7 -32.29 22.55 11.29
C VAL A 7 -32.05 22.74 9.78
N ALA A 8 -31.42 23.84 9.38
CA ALA A 8 -31.28 24.23 7.97
C ALA A 8 -29.89 23.93 7.34
N PHE A 9 -29.02 23.15 8.01
CA PHE A 9 -27.65 22.89 7.51
C PHE A 9 -27.41 21.48 6.97
N MET A 10 -28.42 20.59 6.94
CA MET A 10 -28.27 19.22 6.42
C MET A 10 -28.86 18.99 5.01
N GLU A 11 -29.37 20.02 4.33
CA GLU A 11 -30.13 19.84 3.07
C GLU A 11 -29.47 20.45 1.81
N LEU A 12 -28.15 20.68 1.82
CA LEU A 12 -27.44 21.33 0.69
C LEU A 12 -26.22 20.57 0.14
N HIS A 13 -26.01 19.31 0.54
CA HIS A 13 -24.95 18.45 -0.04
C HIS A 13 -25.47 17.27 -0.89
N SER A 14 -26.77 17.19 -1.15
CA SER A 14 -27.38 16.07 -1.90
C SER A 14 -27.54 16.32 -3.42
N ARG A 15 -26.88 17.33 -4.01
CA ARG A 15 -27.10 17.72 -5.43
C ARG A 15 -25.86 17.73 -6.34
N LEU A 16 -24.80 17.00 -5.99
CA LEU A 16 -23.67 16.73 -6.90
C LEU A 16 -23.39 15.23 -7.08
N ALA A 17 -24.44 14.41 -7.07
CA ALA A 17 -24.39 13.05 -7.58
C ALA A 17 -24.44 13.09 -9.12
N GLY A 18 -23.33 13.51 -9.73
CA GLY A 18 -23.08 13.35 -11.15
C GLY A 18 -22.93 11.86 -11.47
N GLU A 19 -24.04 11.24 -11.84
CA GLU A 19 -24.21 10.31 -12.97
C GLU A 19 -22.95 9.53 -13.40
N ARG A 20 -22.40 8.69 -12.51
CA ARG A 20 -21.47 7.64 -12.89
C ARG A 20 -22.28 6.44 -13.34
N ARG A 21 -22.33 6.26 -14.65
CA ARG A 21 -22.89 5.11 -15.39
C ARG A 21 -22.70 3.81 -14.59
N SER A 22 -23.81 3.21 -14.17
CA SER A 22 -23.82 1.85 -13.64
C SER A 22 -23.32 0.92 -14.75
N GLY A 23 -22.12 0.39 -14.60
CA GLY A 23 -21.56 -0.67 -15.45
C GLY A 23 -22.26 -2.01 -15.21
N HIS A 24 -23.58 -2.03 -15.35
CA HIS A 24 -24.41 -3.23 -15.23
C HIS A 24 -24.46 -4.04 -16.55
N ASP A 25 -23.46 -3.84 -17.41
CA ASP A 25 -23.36 -4.51 -18.71
C ASP A 25 -21.99 -5.19 -18.90
N ARG A 26 -21.45 -5.76 -17.81
CA ARG A 26 -20.45 -6.84 -17.93
C ARG A 26 -21.18 -8.14 -18.19
N ARG A 27 -21.41 -8.34 -19.48
CA ARG A 27 -21.78 -9.58 -20.16
C ARG A 27 -21.21 -10.79 -19.41
N LYS A 28 -22.11 -11.73 -19.11
CA LYS A 28 -21.80 -13.06 -18.59
C LYS A 28 -20.93 -13.80 -19.61
N TYR A 29 -19.61 -13.78 -19.44
CA TYR A 29 -18.71 -14.73 -20.10
C TYR A 29 -18.60 -15.96 -19.21
N SER A 30 -19.64 -16.77 -19.24
CA SER A 30 -19.63 -18.12 -18.64
C SER A 30 -20.24 -19.07 -19.66
N ASP A 31 -19.70 -19.05 -20.86
CA ASP A 31 -20.02 -20.01 -21.90
C ASP A 31 -18.74 -20.77 -22.24
N LEU A 32 -18.63 -21.99 -21.73
CA LEU A 32 -17.44 -22.85 -21.86
C LEU A 32 -17.15 -23.28 -23.32
N ASN A 33 -18.04 -22.92 -24.25
CA ASN A 33 -17.94 -23.21 -25.68
C ASN A 33 -17.76 -21.96 -26.57
N TYR A 34 -17.45 -20.78 -26.01
CA TYR A 34 -17.19 -19.59 -26.82
C TYR A 34 -15.84 -19.69 -27.56
N LEU A 35 -15.90 -20.16 -28.81
CA LEU A 35 -14.82 -20.01 -29.79
C LEU A 35 -14.92 -18.59 -30.36
N GLY A 36 -14.05 -17.71 -29.89
CA GLY A 36 -13.95 -16.34 -30.37
C GLY A 36 -13.74 -16.25 -31.89
N PRO A 37 -13.94 -15.07 -32.49
CA PRO A 37 -13.89 -14.89 -33.93
C PRO A 37 -12.46 -15.03 -34.45
N GLU A 38 -12.08 -16.27 -34.76
CA GLU A 38 -11.00 -16.56 -35.67
C GLU A 38 -11.35 -16.06 -37.08
N ARG A 39 -10.30 -15.60 -37.76
CA ARG A 39 -10.11 -15.49 -39.23
C ARG A 39 -10.48 -14.17 -39.88
N ARG A 40 -9.44 -13.35 -40.04
CA ARG A 40 -8.92 -12.80 -41.31
C ARG A 40 -7.52 -12.26 -41.02
N SER A 41 -6.48 -12.38 -41.84
CA SER A 41 -6.17 -13.15 -43.05
C SER A 41 -4.74 -12.73 -43.42
N GLY A 42 -3.90 -13.70 -43.77
CA GLY A 42 -2.77 -13.49 -44.68
C GLY A 42 -1.56 -12.72 -44.16
N PHE A 43 -0.48 -13.45 -43.85
CA PHE A 43 0.85 -13.01 -44.27
C PHE A 43 1.70 -14.24 -44.61
N ASP A 44 1.55 -14.66 -45.86
CA ASP A 44 2.47 -15.54 -46.56
C ASP A 44 3.63 -14.66 -47.06
N ARG A 45 4.83 -14.80 -46.48
CA ARG A 45 6.09 -14.42 -47.15
C ARG A 45 7.21 -15.37 -46.73
N ARG A 46 7.52 -16.26 -47.66
CA ARG A 46 8.79 -16.98 -47.81
C ARG A 46 9.96 -15.99 -47.99
N PHE A 47 11.17 -16.54 -47.84
CA PHE A 47 12.52 -15.94 -48.02
C PHE A 47 13.04 -15.20 -46.77
N VAL A 48 14.24 -15.43 -46.22
CA VAL A 48 15.53 -15.87 -46.79
C VAL A 48 16.32 -16.67 -45.74
N THR A 49 16.85 -17.82 -46.15
CA THR A 49 17.96 -18.54 -45.53
C THR A 49 19.23 -17.69 -45.61
N GLY A 50 19.79 -17.24 -44.48
CA GLY A 50 21.08 -16.56 -44.48
C GLY A 50 21.52 -16.03 -43.12
N GLY A 51 22.54 -16.67 -42.53
CA GLY A 51 23.40 -16.04 -41.52
C GLY A 51 23.00 -16.26 -40.07
N MET A 52 23.34 -17.43 -39.53
CA MET A 52 23.56 -17.58 -38.08
C MET A 52 24.70 -16.65 -37.64
N LEU A 53 24.36 -15.47 -37.13
CA LEU A 53 25.20 -14.78 -36.16
C LEU A 53 24.66 -15.15 -34.77
N SER A 54 25.28 -16.18 -34.18
CA SER A 54 25.16 -16.45 -32.75
C SER A 54 25.74 -15.27 -31.97
N VAL A 55 24.90 -14.25 -31.73
CA VAL A 55 25.16 -13.28 -30.69
C VAL A 55 25.00 -14.03 -29.37
N ARG A 56 26.11 -14.55 -28.86
CA ARG A 56 26.23 -14.97 -27.46
C ARG A 56 25.94 -13.74 -26.61
N LEU A 57 24.68 -13.58 -26.21
CA LEU A 57 24.32 -12.75 -25.08
C LEU A 57 25.09 -13.32 -23.88
N GLN A 58 26.16 -12.64 -23.50
CA GLN A 58 26.79 -12.94 -22.22
C GLN A 58 25.75 -12.65 -21.14
N PRO A 59 25.57 -13.56 -20.17
CA PRO A 59 24.72 -13.28 -19.01
C PRO A 59 25.30 -12.04 -18.32
N VAL A 60 24.56 -10.94 -18.38
CA VAL A 60 24.86 -9.74 -17.60
C VAL A 60 24.88 -10.19 -16.14
N PRO A 61 25.97 -9.99 -15.38
CA PRO A 61 26.02 -10.32 -13.97
C PRO A 61 25.12 -9.33 -13.20
N PHE A 62 23.81 -9.52 -13.29
CA PHE A 62 22.82 -8.76 -12.54
C PHE A 62 22.62 -9.44 -11.18
N ALA A 63 23.61 -9.30 -10.31
CA ALA A 63 23.48 -9.55 -8.89
C ALA A 63 24.71 -9.00 -8.17
N MET A 64 24.96 -7.69 -8.27
CA MET A 64 25.61 -7.03 -7.15
C MET A 64 24.63 -7.12 -5.99
N ARG A 65 24.84 -8.11 -5.11
CA ARG A 65 24.23 -8.13 -3.79
C ARG A 65 24.70 -6.85 -3.10
N ALA A 66 23.87 -5.82 -3.17
CA ALA A 66 24.06 -4.64 -2.35
C ALA A 66 24.10 -5.13 -0.90
N GLU A 67 25.22 -4.89 -0.22
CA GLU A 67 25.31 -5.03 1.22
C GLU A 67 24.08 -4.37 1.84
N PRO A 68 23.37 -5.03 2.76
CA PRO A 68 22.18 -4.47 3.39
C PRO A 68 22.60 -3.28 4.24
N GLY A 69 22.68 -2.11 3.61
CA GLY A 69 22.74 -0.84 4.30
C GLY A 69 21.54 -0.74 5.26
N PRO A 70 21.65 0.05 6.34
CA PRO A 70 20.57 0.19 7.31
C PRO A 70 19.28 0.52 6.56
N ALA A 71 18.29 -0.37 6.68
CA ALA A 71 17.01 -0.22 6.01
C ALA A 71 16.42 1.13 6.41
N LEU A 72 16.38 2.05 5.45
CA LEU A 72 15.82 3.37 5.66
C LEU A 72 14.32 3.19 5.69
N ALA A 73 13.77 3.09 6.90
CA ALA A 73 12.35 3.09 7.11
C ALA A 73 11.93 4.43 7.70
N GLN A 74 10.89 5.04 7.17
CA GLN A 74 10.24 6.20 7.79
C GLN A 74 8.87 5.80 8.31
N ARG A 75 8.50 6.37 9.45
CA ARG A 75 7.24 6.06 10.12
C ARG A 75 6.35 7.28 10.18
N LEU A 76 5.07 7.09 9.87
CA LEU A 76 4.04 8.09 10.11
C LEU A 76 3.15 7.64 11.26
N SER A 77 2.94 8.53 12.22
CA SER A 77 2.05 8.29 13.34
C SER A 77 1.21 9.54 13.63
N PRO A 78 -0.01 9.39 14.16
CA PRO A 78 -0.77 10.51 14.69
C PRO A 78 0.06 11.26 15.75
N PRO A 79 -0.01 12.59 15.82
CA PRO A 79 0.65 13.36 16.86
C PRO A 79 0.00 13.09 18.23
N ASN A 80 0.80 13.05 19.28
CA ASN A 80 0.37 13.16 20.69
C ASN A 80 -0.84 12.30 21.09
N GLY A 81 -0.78 10.99 20.84
CA GLY A 81 -1.83 10.06 21.31
C GLY A 81 -3.17 10.20 20.60
N GLN A 82 -3.24 10.96 19.49
CA GLN A 82 -4.41 10.92 18.62
C GLN A 82 -4.67 9.50 18.12
N ARG A 83 -5.95 9.19 17.90
CA ARG A 83 -6.36 7.89 17.40
C ARG A 83 -5.87 7.70 15.96
N PHE A 84 -5.41 6.49 15.66
CA PHE A 84 -5.12 6.09 14.29
C PHE A 84 -6.40 6.14 13.45
N LEU A 85 -6.26 6.64 12.22
CA LEU A 85 -7.31 6.57 11.21
C LEU A 85 -7.59 5.11 10.82
N SER A 86 -8.82 4.80 10.46
CA SER A 86 -9.15 3.49 9.92
C SER A 86 -8.53 3.30 8.53
N PRO A 87 -8.21 2.07 8.10
CA PRO A 87 -7.63 1.81 6.79
C PRO A 87 -8.42 2.45 5.65
N LEU A 88 -9.75 2.32 5.66
CA LEU A 88 -10.62 2.94 4.66
C LEU A 88 -10.47 4.47 4.58
N VAL A 89 -10.36 5.15 5.73
CA VAL A 89 -10.19 6.61 5.76
C VAL A 89 -8.81 7.02 5.24
N VAL A 90 -7.77 6.24 5.56
CA VAL A 90 -6.42 6.46 5.02
C VAL A 90 -6.44 6.35 3.51
N VAL A 91 -6.96 5.25 2.95
CA VAL A 91 -7.06 5.05 1.49
C VAL A 91 -7.84 6.18 0.84
N LYS A 92 -9.02 6.54 1.37
CA LYS A 92 -9.84 7.62 0.81
C LYS A 92 -9.12 8.97 0.79
N ARG A 93 -8.36 9.31 1.82
CA ARG A 93 -7.58 10.56 1.84
C ARG A 93 -6.46 10.53 0.81
N ILE A 94 -5.75 9.41 0.68
CA ILE A 94 -4.69 9.23 -0.32
C ILE A 94 -5.28 9.35 -1.75
N GLU A 95 -6.41 8.68 -2.04
CA GLU A 95 -7.14 8.80 -3.32
C GLU A 95 -7.54 10.23 -3.67
N CYS A 96 -7.79 11.09 -2.69
CA CYS A 96 -8.16 12.49 -2.94
C CYS A 96 -6.95 13.40 -3.25
N GLU A 97 -5.74 13.02 -2.84
CA GLU A 97 -4.53 13.86 -2.98
C GLU A 97 -3.64 13.43 -4.15
N PHE A 98 -3.55 12.14 -4.43
CA PHE A 98 -2.59 11.58 -5.39
C PHE A 98 -3.27 11.12 -6.69
N ALA A 99 -2.58 11.30 -7.81
CA ALA A 99 -3.11 10.96 -9.14
C ALA A 99 -3.16 9.45 -9.38
N PHE A 100 -2.21 8.71 -8.81
CA PHE A 100 -2.16 7.25 -8.86
C PHE A 100 -2.29 6.67 -7.46
N VAL A 101 -3.27 5.77 -7.28
CA VAL A 101 -3.48 5.00 -6.05
C VAL A 101 -3.95 3.60 -6.41
N GLU A 102 -3.28 2.60 -5.87
CA GLU A 102 -3.65 1.19 -5.92
C GLU A 102 -3.77 0.66 -4.49
N ALA A 103 -4.86 -0.05 -4.21
CA ALA A 103 -5.15 -0.61 -2.89
C ALA A 103 -5.55 -2.09 -3.02
N ASP A 104 -4.91 -2.94 -2.23
CA ASP A 104 -5.08 -4.40 -2.25
C ASP A 104 -5.22 -4.94 -0.81
N GLU A 105 -6.40 -5.45 -0.49
CA GLU A 105 -6.72 -6.04 0.81
C GLU A 105 -6.07 -7.43 0.99
N GLU A 106 -5.97 -8.22 -0.09
CA GLU A 106 -5.39 -9.56 -0.04
C GLU A 106 -3.88 -9.49 0.21
N GLU A 107 -3.18 -8.58 -0.47
CA GLU A 107 -1.76 -8.34 -0.25
C GLU A 107 -1.50 -7.74 1.14
N GLY A 108 -2.39 -6.86 1.63
CA GLY A 108 -2.34 -6.36 3.01
C GLY A 108 -2.44 -7.47 4.04
N CYS A 109 -3.38 -8.40 3.87
CA CYS A 109 -3.54 -9.58 4.71
C CYS A 109 -2.30 -10.49 4.67
N ARG A 110 -1.78 -10.77 3.46
CA ARG A 110 -0.57 -11.58 3.26
C ARG A 110 0.65 -10.99 3.98
N HIS A 111 0.83 -9.67 3.89
CA HIS A 111 1.93 -8.99 4.57
C HIS A 111 1.84 -9.13 6.10
N VAL A 112 0.65 -8.96 6.69
CA VAL A 112 0.46 -9.14 8.15
C VAL A 112 0.75 -10.58 8.58
N GLN A 113 0.33 -11.58 7.80
CA GLN A 113 0.66 -12.98 8.08
C GLN A 113 2.17 -13.24 8.05
N GLU A 114 2.89 -12.66 7.08
CA GLU A 114 4.34 -12.77 7.05
C GLU A 114 5.00 -12.08 8.26
N MET A 115 4.51 -10.90 8.63
CA MET A 115 4.95 -10.19 9.82
C MET A 115 4.77 -11.02 11.09
N MET A 116 3.61 -11.66 11.26
CA MET A 116 3.34 -12.57 12.38
C MET A 116 4.31 -13.76 12.39
N LYS A 117 4.56 -14.40 11.23
CA LYS A 117 5.53 -15.50 11.11
C LYS A 117 6.93 -15.06 11.54
N ARG A 118 7.38 -13.87 11.12
CA ARG A 118 8.68 -13.30 11.50
C ARG A 118 8.76 -13.03 13.01
N LEU A 119 7.67 -12.55 13.62
CA LEU A 119 7.60 -12.32 15.07
C LEU A 119 7.66 -13.63 15.86
N VAL A 120 6.90 -14.65 15.47
CA VAL A 120 6.94 -15.99 16.10
C VAL A 120 8.33 -16.61 16.01
N ALA A 121 8.96 -16.57 14.81
CA ALA A 121 10.31 -17.08 14.61
C ALA A 121 11.34 -16.39 15.53
N ARG A 122 11.19 -15.07 15.74
CA ARG A 122 12.05 -14.29 16.64
C ARG A 122 11.82 -14.62 18.12
N ASN A 123 10.57 -14.91 18.50
CA ASN A 123 10.20 -15.25 19.88
C ASN A 123 10.76 -16.60 20.32
N ASN A 124 10.70 -17.60 19.44
CA ASN A 124 11.20 -18.95 19.73
C ASN A 124 12.71 -18.98 20.06
N GLY A 125 13.46 -17.93 19.71
CA GLY A 125 14.89 -17.80 20.00
C GLY A 125 15.26 -16.93 21.21
N ARG A 126 14.31 -16.34 21.95
CA ARG A 126 14.61 -15.38 23.04
C ARG A 126 13.77 -15.62 24.29
N ARG A 127 14.40 -15.56 25.48
CA ARG A 127 13.70 -15.56 26.79
C ARG A 127 12.77 -14.36 27.00
N ASN A 128 12.96 -13.28 26.22
CA ASN A 128 12.15 -12.06 26.22
C ASN A 128 11.46 -11.89 24.86
N GLY A 129 10.52 -12.76 24.53
CA GLY A 129 9.73 -12.67 23.30
C GLY A 129 8.92 -11.37 23.21
N VAL A 130 8.53 -11.01 21.98
CA VAL A 130 7.47 -10.02 21.71
C VAL A 130 6.23 -10.41 22.53
N PRO A 131 5.56 -9.44 23.19
CA PRO A 131 4.37 -9.73 23.98
C PRO A 131 3.33 -10.46 23.13
N ASP A 132 2.75 -11.53 23.67
CA ASP A 132 1.67 -12.28 23.03
C ASP A 132 0.52 -11.35 22.59
N GLU A 133 0.30 -10.26 23.34
CA GLU A 133 -0.64 -9.17 23.05
C GLU A 133 -0.52 -8.61 21.62
N ARG A 134 0.70 -8.45 21.08
CA ARG A 134 0.87 -7.92 19.71
C ARG A 134 0.50 -8.95 18.65
N LEU A 135 0.83 -10.23 18.88
CA LEU A 135 0.45 -11.30 17.96
C LEU A 135 -1.07 -11.49 17.94
N GLU A 136 -1.71 -11.43 19.10
CA GLU A 136 -3.17 -11.46 19.23
C GLU A 136 -3.81 -10.26 18.53
N HIS A 137 -3.28 -9.05 18.73
CA HIS A 137 -3.75 -7.85 18.02
C HIS A 137 -3.68 -8.04 16.50
N LEU A 138 -2.52 -8.44 15.96
CA LEU A 138 -2.34 -8.66 14.52
C LEU A 138 -3.27 -9.75 13.98
N ALA A 139 -3.47 -10.85 14.72
CA ALA A 139 -4.43 -11.89 14.34
C ALA A 139 -5.86 -11.34 14.24
N ASN A 140 -6.25 -10.46 15.17
CA ASN A 140 -7.57 -9.86 15.19
C ASN A 140 -7.79 -8.82 14.08
N VAL A 141 -6.74 -8.14 13.60
CA VAL A 141 -6.87 -7.04 12.63
C VAL A 141 -6.37 -7.37 11.22
N MET A 142 -5.75 -8.52 10.97
CA MET A 142 -5.14 -8.85 9.66
C MET A 142 -6.09 -8.75 8.48
N HIS A 143 -7.36 -9.14 8.65
CA HIS A 143 -8.38 -9.11 7.60
C HIS A 143 -8.86 -7.69 7.24
N ARG A 144 -8.37 -6.68 7.96
CA ARG A 144 -8.66 -5.26 7.73
C ARG A 144 -7.43 -4.51 7.24
N ALA A 145 -6.30 -5.18 7.09
CA ALA A 145 -5.08 -4.56 6.59
C ALA A 145 -5.19 -4.35 5.08
N VAL A 146 -4.68 -3.23 4.60
CA VAL A 146 -4.71 -2.87 3.17
C VAL A 146 -3.31 -2.47 2.74
N HIS A 147 -2.78 -3.13 1.72
CA HIS A 147 -1.57 -2.67 1.04
C HIS A 147 -1.94 -1.54 0.10
N VAL A 148 -1.23 -0.42 0.18
CA VAL A 148 -1.53 0.78 -0.60
C VAL A 148 -0.26 1.29 -1.25
N CYS A 149 -0.34 1.50 -2.56
CA CYS A 149 0.72 2.11 -3.38
C CYS A 149 0.19 3.39 -4.02
N PHE A 150 0.95 4.47 -3.97
CA PHE A 150 0.50 5.77 -4.48
C PHE A 150 1.65 6.64 -4.99
N GLY A 151 1.33 7.55 -5.92
CA GLY A 151 2.29 8.45 -6.56
C GLY A 151 1.60 9.52 -7.41
N ASP A 152 2.41 10.40 -8.02
CA ASP A 152 1.90 11.42 -8.96
C ASP A 152 1.88 10.93 -10.42
N ASP A 153 2.79 10.01 -10.78
CA ASP A 153 2.90 9.48 -12.14
C ASP A 153 2.96 7.94 -12.12
N PRO A 154 1.97 7.23 -12.71
CA PRO A 154 2.00 5.77 -12.82
C PRO A 154 3.07 5.26 -13.79
N GLY A 155 3.66 6.11 -14.64
CA GLY A 155 4.66 5.73 -15.64
C GLY A 155 6.08 5.61 -15.09
N THR A 156 6.35 6.16 -13.92
CA THR A 156 7.68 6.16 -13.30
C THR A 156 7.81 5.05 -12.27
N GLU A 157 8.70 4.08 -12.53
CA GLU A 157 8.96 2.95 -11.62
C GLU A 157 9.59 3.37 -10.28
N THR A 158 10.06 4.62 -10.14
CA THR A 158 10.88 5.07 -9.00
C THR A 158 10.26 6.21 -8.17
N GLU A 159 9.04 6.64 -8.51
CA GLU A 159 8.37 7.78 -7.86
C GLU A 159 7.01 7.39 -7.26
N TRP A 160 6.94 6.23 -6.60
CA TRP A 160 5.78 5.79 -5.84
C TRP A 160 6.16 5.37 -4.42
N LEU A 161 5.20 5.40 -3.52
CA LEU A 161 5.32 4.92 -2.14
C LEU A 161 4.33 3.78 -1.92
N CYS A 162 4.80 2.67 -1.34
CA CYS A 162 3.90 1.66 -0.80
C CYS A 162 4.01 1.57 0.73
N THR A 163 2.90 1.22 1.36
CA THR A 163 2.80 0.92 2.79
C THR A 163 1.66 -0.05 3.03
N VAL A 164 1.72 -0.80 4.13
CA VAL A 164 0.57 -1.54 4.63
C VAL A 164 -0.11 -0.74 5.73
N VAL A 165 -1.40 -0.48 5.56
CA VAL A 165 -2.23 0.22 6.54
C VAL A 165 -2.87 -0.82 7.46
N ILE A 166 -2.37 -0.92 8.69
CA ILE A 166 -2.86 -1.84 9.71
C ILE A 166 -3.62 -1.04 10.78
N PRO A 167 -4.82 -1.47 11.20
CA PRO A 167 -5.54 -0.78 12.26
C PRO A 167 -4.72 -0.61 13.54
N ALA A 168 -4.73 0.62 14.09
CA ALA A 168 -4.04 0.99 15.33
C ALA A 168 -2.51 0.83 15.31
N GLU A 169 -1.89 0.78 14.13
CA GLU A 169 -0.44 0.71 13.96
C GLU A 169 0.07 1.91 13.14
N PRO A 170 1.33 2.33 13.34
CA PRO A 170 1.97 3.36 12.52
C PRO A 170 2.16 2.88 11.08
N LEU A 171 2.09 3.82 10.13
CA LEU A 171 2.45 3.54 8.74
C LEU A 171 3.97 3.46 8.62
N VAL A 172 4.48 2.42 7.97
CA VAL A 172 5.92 2.20 7.79
C VAL A 172 6.21 2.16 6.30
N PHE A 173 7.07 3.06 5.86
CA PHE A 173 7.52 3.16 4.48
C PHE A 173 8.95 2.63 4.38
N GLU A 174 9.13 1.55 3.63
CA GLU A 174 10.43 0.96 3.34
C GLU A 174 10.90 1.46 1.97
N TYR A 175 12.19 1.84 1.88
CA TYR A 175 12.79 2.30 0.63
C TYR A 175 13.77 1.27 0.07
N GLU A 176 13.73 1.09 -1.24
CA GLU A 176 14.67 0.23 -1.97
C GLU A 176 16.10 0.78 -1.95
N SER A 177 16.26 2.10 -1.92
CA SER A 177 17.57 2.76 -1.91
C SER A 177 17.52 4.15 -1.29
N LEU A 178 18.69 4.70 -0.95
CA LEU A 178 18.86 6.11 -0.55
C LEU A 178 18.35 7.08 -1.63
N VAL A 179 18.52 6.73 -2.90
CA VAL A 179 18.07 7.56 -4.04
C VAL A 179 16.54 7.58 -4.06
N HIS A 180 15.92 6.40 -3.93
CA HIS A 180 14.47 6.27 -3.84
C HIS A 180 13.91 7.05 -2.64
N ALA A 181 14.51 6.92 -1.46
CA ALA A 181 14.10 7.66 -0.26
C ALA A 181 14.14 9.20 -0.45
N ARG A 182 15.09 9.71 -1.25
CA ARG A 182 15.20 11.14 -1.57
C ARG A 182 14.16 11.58 -2.61
N SER A 183 13.93 10.78 -3.67
CA SER A 183 12.96 11.12 -4.72
C SER A 183 11.53 11.21 -4.16
N VAL A 184 11.15 10.28 -3.29
CA VAL A 184 9.78 10.21 -2.73
C VAL A 184 9.55 11.07 -1.48
N GLN A 185 10.55 11.86 -1.06
CA GLN A 185 10.42 12.67 0.16
C GLN A 185 9.28 13.69 0.05
N GLY A 186 9.03 14.22 -1.15
CA GLY A 186 7.90 15.11 -1.43
C GLY A 186 6.54 14.42 -1.25
N LEU A 187 6.39 13.21 -1.80
CA LEU A 187 5.18 12.38 -1.65
C LEU A 187 4.89 12.10 -0.17
N LEU A 188 5.91 11.69 0.59
CA LEU A 188 5.74 11.35 1.99
C LEU A 188 5.27 12.56 2.82
N ARG A 189 5.84 13.75 2.58
CA ARG A 189 5.42 14.97 3.30
C ARG A 189 3.97 15.35 3.00
N ARG A 190 3.52 15.21 1.74
CA ARG A 190 2.11 15.43 1.38
C ARG A 190 1.21 14.39 2.04
N CYS A 191 1.61 13.11 2.02
CA CYS A 191 0.88 12.03 2.69
C CYS A 191 0.73 12.28 4.20
N ALA A 192 1.82 12.66 4.88
CA ALA A 192 1.78 13.02 6.29
C ALA A 192 0.81 14.19 6.54
N LYS A 193 0.84 15.23 5.69
CA LYS A 193 -0.05 16.39 5.79
C LYS A 193 -1.53 16.04 5.65
N ILE A 194 -1.92 15.26 4.63
CA ILE A 194 -3.34 14.90 4.40
C ILE A 194 -3.90 13.97 5.49
N LEU A 195 -3.03 13.12 6.06
CA LEU A 195 -3.41 12.24 7.16
C LEU A 195 -3.41 12.97 8.51
N GLY A 196 -2.77 14.14 8.60
CA GLY A 196 -2.53 14.84 9.86
C GLY A 196 -1.54 14.10 10.75
N TYR A 197 -0.60 13.35 10.16
CA TYR A 197 0.38 12.54 10.87
C TYR A 197 1.74 13.25 10.93
N GLY A 198 2.51 12.95 11.98
CA GLY A 198 3.91 13.36 12.09
C GLY A 198 4.85 12.35 11.43
N ILE A 199 5.94 12.84 10.85
CA ILE A 199 7.03 11.99 10.34
C ILE A 199 8.01 11.73 11.50
N LEU A 200 8.11 10.47 11.91
CA LEU A 200 9.09 10.04 12.90
C LEU A 200 10.36 9.57 12.18
N GLN A 201 11.49 10.17 12.50
CA GLN A 201 12.78 9.59 12.14
C GLN A 201 12.94 8.31 12.96
N ALA A 202 13.16 7.19 12.28
CA ALA A 202 13.58 5.97 12.95
C ALA A 202 14.96 6.25 13.56
N ALA A 203 14.99 6.65 14.83
CA ALA A 203 16.21 6.55 15.61
C ALA A 203 16.62 5.08 15.56
N ALA A 204 17.83 4.80 15.06
CA ALA A 204 18.29 3.46 14.71
C ALA A 204 18.23 2.43 15.87
N ASP A 205 17.96 2.87 17.10
CA ASP A 205 17.96 2.06 18.31
C ASP A 205 16.61 1.86 19.01
N ASP A 206 15.52 2.51 18.59
CA ASP A 206 14.24 2.43 19.30
C ASP A 206 13.15 1.79 18.42
N MET A 207 13.21 0.46 18.30
CA MET A 207 11.99 -0.32 18.10
C MET A 207 11.15 -0.13 19.37
N PRO A 208 10.04 0.62 19.33
CA PRO A 208 9.31 0.97 20.53
C PRO A 208 8.81 -0.32 21.17
N ARG A 209 9.16 -0.51 22.44
CA ARG A 209 8.31 -1.26 23.37
C ARG A 209 6.94 -0.62 23.22
N THR A 210 5.96 -1.40 22.78
CA THR A 210 4.58 -0.94 22.53
C THR A 210 4.16 0.01 23.66
N PRO A 211 3.69 1.23 23.35
CA PRO A 211 3.13 2.08 24.38
C PRO A 211 1.98 1.28 25.00
N ARG A 212 2.06 1.04 26.32
CA ARG A 212 1.00 0.34 27.06
C ARG A 212 -0.31 1.02 26.69
N LEU A 213 -1.17 0.31 25.97
CA LEU A 213 -2.53 0.75 25.69
C LEU A 213 -3.15 1.08 27.05
N CYS A 214 -3.32 2.37 27.33
CA CYS A 214 -4.01 2.82 28.52
C CYS A 214 -5.49 2.45 28.29
N VAL A 215 -5.90 1.32 28.86
CA VAL A 215 -7.31 0.96 28.97
C VAL A 215 -7.88 1.90 30.04
N GLU A 216 -8.45 3.03 29.60
CA GLU A 216 -9.30 3.84 30.48
C GLU A 216 -10.61 3.07 30.68
N HIS A 217 -10.84 2.64 31.93
CA HIS A 217 -12.06 1.99 32.41
C HIS A 217 -13.15 3.01 32.73
#